data_AF-A0A4Y1ZG52-F1
#
_entry.id   AF-A0A4Y1ZG52-F1
#
_cell.length_a   1.000
_cell.length_b   1.000
_cell.length_c   1.000
_cell.angle_alpha   90.00
_cell.angle_beta   90.00
_cell.angle_gamma   90.00
#
_symmetry.space_group_name_H-M   'P 1'
#
loop_
_entity.id
_entity.type
_entity.pdbx_description
1 polymer ?
#
loop_
_entity_poly.entity_id
_entity_poly.type
_entity_poly.pdbx_seq_one_letter_code
_entity_poly.pdbx_strand_id
1 'polypeptide(L)' 'MNKQVLYYNIDDSLDYERQLLTEWKINDLELIEVKDYENRNSFVDYAQDADGVVVEYQQITEDILNQLPI' A
#
# COMPACT_ATOMS: atom_id res chain seq x y z
N MET A 1 1.56 -3.97 21.08
CA MET A 1 1.62 -4.26 19.64
C MET A 1 1.55 -2.92 18.93
N ASN A 2 2.45 -2.68 17.99
CA ASN A 2 2.35 -1.50 17.14
C ASN A 2 1.26 -1.77 16.11
N LYS A 3 0.47 -0.75 15.78
CA LYS A 3 -0.48 -0.83 14.68
C LYS A 3 0.27 -0.89 13.37
N GLN A 4 -0.23 -1.64 12.39
CA GLN A 4 0.40 -1.79 11.09
C GLN A 4 -0.46 -1.18 10.00
N VAL A 5 0.12 -0.32 9.16
CA VAL A 5 -0.55 0.20 7.96
C VAL A 5 0.23 -0.25 6.74
N LEU A 6 -0.45 -0.99 5.87
CA LEU A 6 0.08 -1.44 4.60
C LEU A 6 -0.05 -0.32 3.55
N TYR A 7 1.06 0.02 2.91
CA TYR A 7 1.13 0.85 1.72
C TYR A 7 1.39 -0.10 0.54
N TYR A 8 0.36 -0.32 -0.29
CA TYR A 8 0.38 -1.31 -1.36
C TYR A 8 0.47 -0.62 -2.73
N ASN A 9 1.50 -0.97 -3.50
CA ASN A 9 1.76 -0.47 -4.85
C ASN A 9 1.81 1.07 -4.94
N ILE A 10 2.40 1.69 -3.92
CA ILE A 10 2.75 3.11 -3.96
C ILE A 10 4.03 3.27 -4.77
N ASP A 11 4.03 4.16 -5.77
CA ASP A 11 5.15 4.28 -6.70
C ASP A 11 6.43 4.78 -5.99
N ASP A 12 6.27 5.72 -5.05
CA ASP A 12 7.36 6.33 -4.28
C ASP A 12 7.77 5.51 -3.02
N SER A 13 8.76 5.98 -2.26
CA SER A 13 9.13 5.46 -0.95
C SER A 13 8.25 6.04 0.17
N LEU A 14 8.34 5.46 1.38
CA LEU A 14 7.65 5.97 2.57
C LEU A 14 8.51 6.91 3.43
N ASP A 15 9.57 7.52 2.87
CA ASP A 15 10.52 8.32 3.65
C ASP A 15 9.87 9.55 4.29
N TYR A 16 8.96 10.20 3.57
CA TYR A 16 8.23 11.36 4.06
C TYR A 16 7.25 10.97 5.17
N GLU A 17 6.49 9.90 5.01
CA GLU A 17 5.57 9.39 6.02
C GLU A 17 6.32 9.01 7.30
N ARG A 18 7.47 8.33 7.17
CA ARG A 18 8.33 7.99 8.32
C ARG A 18 8.89 9.23 9.01
N GLN A 19 9.26 10.26 8.25
CA GLN A 19 9.64 11.56 8.82
C GLN A 19 8.48 12.16 9.63
N LEU A 20 7.26 12.17 9.10
CA LEU A 20 6.08 12.69 9.81
C LEU A 20 5.79 11.93 11.11
N LEU A 21 5.89 10.58 11.11
CA LEU A 21 5.72 9.80 12.34
C LEU A 21 6.72 10.22 13.43
N THR A 22 7.96 10.48 13.03
CA THR A 22 9.01 10.95 13.93
C THR A 22 8.71 12.35 14.47
N GLU A 23 8.35 13.30 13.60
CA GLU A 23 8.02 14.68 13.98
C GLU A 23 6.81 14.77 14.90
N TRP A 24 5.80 13.94 14.65
CA TRP A 24 4.56 13.89 15.44
C TRP A 24 4.67 13.00 16.69
N LYS A 25 5.83 12.36 16.90
CA LYS A 25 6.11 11.45 18.04
C LYS A 25 5.13 10.27 18.10
N ILE A 26 4.74 9.76 16.95
CA ILE A 26 3.91 8.56 16.81
C ILE A 26 4.86 7.36 16.76
N ASN A 27 4.86 6.56 17.83
CA ASN A 27 5.79 5.43 18.01
C ASN A 27 5.07 4.07 18.03
N ASP A 28 3.74 4.09 18.01
CA ASP A 28 2.85 2.93 18.07
C ASP A 28 2.27 2.56 16.70
N LEU A 29 2.85 3.10 15.61
CA LEU A 29 2.45 2.85 14.23
C LEU A 29 3.67 2.41 13.41
N GLU A 30 3.51 1.33 12.65
CA GLU A 30 4.49 0.79 11.71
C GLU A 30 3.94 0.87 10.29
N LEU A 31 4.76 1.37 9.35
CA LEU A 31 4.41 1.45 7.93
C LEU A 31 5.06 0.28 7.19
N ILE A 32 4.23 -0.56 6.58
CA ILE A 32 4.64 -1.72 5.79
C ILE A 32 4.51 -1.36 4.32
N GLU A 33 5.60 -1.43 3.56
CA GLU A 33 5.61 -1.12 2.13
C GLU A 33 5.64 -2.42 1.32
N VAL A 34 4.70 -2.57 0.39
CA VAL A 34 4.67 -3.70 -0.55
C VAL A 34 4.52 -3.17 -1.98
N LYS A 35 5.40 -3.65 -2.87
CA LYS A 35 5.33 -3.41 -4.32
C LYS A 35 5.22 -4.75 -5.03
N ASP A 36 3.99 -5.13 -5.37
CA ASP A 36 3.66 -6.34 -6.14
C ASP A 36 2.81 -5.97 -7.37
N TYR A 37 3.48 -5.41 -8.36
CA TYR A 37 2.88 -5.06 -9.65
C TYR A 37 2.62 -6.26 -10.56
N GLU A 38 3.22 -7.42 -10.24
CA GLU A 38 3.08 -8.66 -10.99
C GLU A 38 1.98 -9.57 -10.42
N ASN A 39 1.32 -9.16 -9.33
CA ASN A 39 0.29 -9.93 -8.61
C ASN A 39 0.77 -11.35 -8.24
N ARG A 40 1.98 -11.44 -7.69
CA ARG A 40 2.58 -12.71 -7.24
C ARG A 40 1.84 -13.30 -6.04
N ASN A 41 1.30 -12.44 -5.16
CA ASN A 41 0.34 -12.83 -4.12
C ASN A 41 -0.94 -11.99 -4.22
N SER A 42 -2.00 -12.42 -3.53
CA SER A 42 -3.21 -11.60 -3.50
C SER A 42 -3.03 -10.42 -2.56
N PHE A 43 -3.67 -9.29 -2.89
CA PHE A 43 -3.74 -8.13 -2.00
C PHE A 43 -4.22 -8.49 -0.59
N VAL A 44 -5.16 -9.43 -0.47
CA VAL A 44 -5.72 -9.87 0.82
C VAL A 44 -4.66 -10.56 1.68
N ASP A 45 -3.75 -11.31 1.07
CA ASP A 45 -2.67 -11.98 1.80
C ASP A 45 -1.73 -10.95 2.44
N TYR A 46 -1.43 -9.87 1.72
CA TYR A 46 -0.62 -8.77 2.26
C TYR A 46 -1.35 -7.96 3.34
N ALA A 47 -2.67 -7.83 3.23
CA ALA A 47 -3.47 -7.02 4.15
C ALA A 47 -3.91 -7.77 5.42
N GLN A 48 -3.71 -9.09 5.53
CA GLN A 48 -4.33 -9.92 6.56
C GLN A 48 -4.05 -9.45 8.01
N ASP A 49 -2.85 -8.94 8.25
CA ASP A 49 -2.35 -8.54 9.56
C ASP A 49 -2.32 -7.01 9.75
N ALA A 50 -2.72 -6.26 8.71
CA ALA A 50 -2.69 -4.80 8.74
C ALA A 50 -3.94 -4.23 9.43
N ASP A 51 -3.73 -3.26 10.33
CA ASP A 51 -4.80 -2.47 10.95
C ASP A 51 -5.38 -1.41 9.99
N GLY A 52 -4.67 -1.10 8.90
CA GLY A 52 -5.11 -0.19 7.86
C GLY A 52 -4.37 -0.40 6.55
N VAL A 53 -4.95 0.09 5.45
CA VAL A 53 -4.34 -0.01 4.12
C VAL A 53 -4.45 1.33 3.38
N VAL A 54 -3.36 1.72 2.76
CA VAL A 54 -3.24 2.80 1.79
C VAL A 54 -2.91 2.16 0.44
N VAL A 55 -3.73 2.46 -0.56
CA VAL A 55 -3.54 2.01 -1.94
C VAL A 55 -3.47 3.23 -2.84
N GLU A 56 -2.56 3.22 -3.80
CA GLU A 56 -2.53 4.23 -4.86
C GLU A 56 -3.45 3.79 -6.01
N TYR A 57 -4.15 4.77 -6.62
CA TYR A 57 -5.11 4.49 -7.68
C TYR A 57 -4.43 3.85 -8.90
N GLN A 58 -4.93 2.69 -9.31
CA GLN A 58 -4.48 1.99 -10.50
C GLN A 58 -4.95 2.73 -11.76
N GLN A 59 -3.99 3.10 -12.61
CA GLN A 59 -4.27 3.72 -13.90
C GLN A 59 -5.01 2.74 -14.81
N ILE A 60 -6.22 3.12 -15.25
CA ILE A 60 -6.96 2.39 -16.27
C ILE A 60 -6.45 2.82 -17.64
N THR A 61 -5.64 1.97 -18.27
CA THR A 61 -5.14 2.17 -19.64
C THR A 61 -6.15 1.64 -20.67
N GLU A 62 -6.00 2.03 -21.94
CA GLU A 62 -6.82 1.53 -23.05
C GLU A 62 -6.78 -0.01 -23.15
N ASP A 63 -5.60 -0.61 -22.94
CA ASP A 63 -5.43 -2.07 -22.93
C ASP A 63 -6.21 -2.75 -21.82
N ILE A 64 -6.28 -2.13 -20.63
CA ILE A 64 -7.06 -2.64 -19.50
C ILE A 64 -8.56 -2.48 -19.78
N LEU A 65 -8.97 -1.35 -20.36
CA LEU A 65 -10.35 -1.08 -20.79
C LEU A 65 -10.85 -2.12 -21.81
N ASN A 66 -10.03 -2.47 -22.79
CA ASN A 66 -10.37 -3.43 -23.85
C ASN A 66 -10.52 -4.89 -23.35
N GLN A 67 -10.09 -5.17 -22.13
CA GLN A 67 -10.18 -6.49 -21.49
C GLN A 67 -11.36 -6.61 -20.52
N LEU A 68 -12.10 -5.52 -20.28
CA LEU A 68 -13.29 -5.56 -19.43
C LEU A 68 -14.44 -6.27 -20.15
N PRO A 69 -15.22 -7.13 -19.46
CA PRO A 69 -16.38 -7.78 -20.05
C PRO A 69 -17.46 -6.75 -20.39
N ILE A 70 -18.17 -7.00 -21.49
CA ILE A 70 -19.29 -6.18 -22.00
C ILE A 70 -20.59 -6.54 -21.28
#